data_AF-A0A9Q4KUV4-F1
#
_entry.id   AF-A0A9Q4KUV4-F1
#
_cell.length_a   1.000
_cell.length_b   1.000
_cell.length_c   1.000
_cell.angle_alpha   90.00
_cell.angle_beta   90.00
_cell.angle_gamma   90.00
#
_symmetry.space_group_name_H-M   'P 1'
#
loop_
_entity.id
_entity.type
_entity.pdbx_description
1 polymer ?
#
loop_
_entity_poly.entity_id
_entity_poly.type
_entity_poly.pdbx_seq_one_letter_code
_entity_poly.pdbx_strand_id
1 'polypeptide(L)' 'MTCPSWVNCGEKGGYCAAAIGKSTCIHEEKGCLCRSCPAFKNAGLKHTGFCTKGSENEQLKM' A
#
# COMPACT_ATOMS: atom_id res chain seq x y z
N MET A 1 4.43 -11.40 4.37
CA MET A 1 3.95 -10.06 4.79
C MET A 1 2.48 -9.99 4.53
N THR A 2 1.70 -9.93 5.60
CA THR A 2 0.24 -9.90 5.52
C THR A 2 -0.18 -8.48 5.89
N CYS A 3 -0.71 -7.70 4.95
CA CYS A 3 -1.40 -6.46 5.34
C CYS A 3 -2.79 -6.87 5.84
N PRO A 4 -3.20 -6.53 7.08
CA PRO A 4 -4.56 -6.77 7.57
C PRO A 4 -5.67 -6.22 6.67
N SER A 5 -5.40 -5.10 5.97
CA SER A 5 -6.31 -4.54 4.96
C SER A 5 -6.34 -5.32 3.65
N TRP A 6 -5.44 -6.28 3.43
CA TRP A 6 -5.40 -7.04 2.19
C TRP A 6 -6.62 -7.97 2.08
N VAL A 7 -7.35 -7.84 0.99
CA VAL A 7 -8.43 -8.74 0.60
C VAL A 7 -7.98 -9.50 -0.64
N ASN A 8 -8.04 -10.83 -0.60
CA ASN A 8 -7.77 -11.63 -1.79
C ASN A 8 -8.97 -11.58 -2.74
N CYS A 9 -8.99 -10.59 -3.62
CA CYS A 9 -10.01 -10.43 -4.67
C CYS A 9 -9.48 -10.73 -6.08
N GLY A 10 -8.30 -11.34 -6.20
CA GLY A 10 -7.66 -11.62 -7.49
C GLY A 10 -6.69 -10.53 -7.99
N GLU A 11 -6.50 -9.44 -7.24
CA GLU A 11 -5.46 -8.45 -7.58
C GLU A 11 -4.04 -8.90 -7.19
N LYS A 12 -3.05 -8.33 -7.87
CA LYS A 12 -1.64 -8.51 -7.50
C LYS A 12 -1.34 -7.70 -6.23
N GLY A 13 -0.81 -8.40 -5.21
CA GLY A 13 -0.38 -7.76 -3.96
C GLY A 13 0.82 -6.85 -4.11
N GLY A 14 1.25 -6.28 -2.99
CA GLY A 14 2.46 -5.46 -2.94
C GLY A 14 2.22 -3.95 -2.96
N TYR A 15 1.02 -3.49 -2.58
CA TYR A 15 0.70 -2.07 -2.44
C TYR A 15 1.68 -1.27 -1.56
N CYS A 16 2.49 -1.92 -0.71
CA CYS A 16 3.57 -1.25 0.02
C CYS A 16 4.72 -0.71 -0.85
N ALA A 17 4.70 -0.94 -2.16
CA ALA A 17 5.65 -0.38 -3.11
C ALA A 17 5.06 0.88 -3.77
N ALA A 18 5.84 1.96 -3.84
CA ALA A 18 5.44 3.22 -4.50
C ALA A 18 5.05 3.09 -5.98
N ALA A 19 5.43 1.99 -6.63
CA ALA A 19 5.07 1.72 -8.02
C ALA A 19 3.71 1.02 -8.16
N ILE A 20 3.16 0.45 -7.08
CA ILE A 20 1.90 -0.28 -7.13
C ILE A 20 0.78 0.66 -6.66
N GLY A 21 -0.23 0.81 -7.51
CA GLY A 21 -1.40 1.69 -7.38
C GLY A 21 -2.27 1.43 -6.15
N LYS A 22 -3.46 2.04 -6.10
CA LYS A 22 -4.50 1.58 -5.17
C LYS A 22 -5.12 0.27 -5.65
N SER A 23 -5.63 -0.48 -4.69
CA SER A 23 -6.53 -1.60 -4.96
C SER A 23 -7.90 -1.08 -5.36
N THR A 24 -8.58 -1.80 -6.26
CA THR A 24 -9.99 -1.53 -6.54
C THR A 24 -10.94 -2.25 -5.58
N CYS A 25 -10.47 -3.27 -4.86
CA CYS A 25 -11.29 -4.06 -3.92
C CYS A 25 -11.13 -3.63 -2.46
N ILE A 26 -9.95 -3.16 -2.08
CA ILE A 26 -9.68 -2.78 -0.69
C ILE A 26 -10.19 -1.36 -0.50
N HIS A 27 -11.35 -1.23 0.13
CA HIS A 27 -11.97 0.08 0.43
C HIS A 27 -11.77 0.51 1.88
N GLU A 28 -11.44 -0.44 2.76
CA GLU A 28 -11.22 -0.18 4.17
C GLU A 28 -9.79 -0.56 4.59
N GLU A 29 -9.14 0.36 5.29
CA GLU A 29 -7.79 0.16 5.78
C GLU A 29 -7.79 -0.21 7.27
N LYS A 30 -7.78 -1.52 7.55
CA LYS A 30 -7.68 -2.05 8.91
C LYS A 30 -6.28 -1.93 9.51
N GLY A 31 -5.30 -1.59 8.68
CA GLY A 31 -3.90 -1.37 9.02
C GLY A 31 -3.00 -2.12 8.06
N CYS A 32 -1.91 -1.48 7.63
CA CYS A 32 -0.89 -2.15 6.83
C CYS A 32 0.47 -2.13 7.55
N LEU A 33 1.14 -3.27 7.52
CA LEU A 33 2.49 -3.45 8.06
C LEU A 33 3.58 -2.90 7.11
N CYS A 34 3.25 -1.94 6.22
CA CYS A 34 4.18 -1.43 5.23
C CYS A 34 5.41 -0.79 5.89
N ARG A 35 5.26 -0.09 7.03
CA ARG A 35 6.40 0.48 7.78
C ARG A 35 7.41 -0.56 8.25
N SER A 36 6.97 -1.80 8.45
CA SER A 36 7.83 -2.93 8.83
C SER A 36 8.46 -3.62 7.63
N CYS A 37 8.09 -3.23 6.39
CA CYS A 37 8.61 -3.81 5.17
C CYS A 37 9.96 -3.18 4.78
N PRO A 38 10.99 -3.97 4.45
CA PRO A 38 12.27 -3.44 3.94
C PRO A 38 12.08 -2.65 2.67
N ALA A 39 11.15 -3.04 1.78
CA ALA A 39 10.88 -2.31 0.54
C ALA A 39 10.38 -0.89 0.80
N PHE A 40 9.53 -0.71 1.81
CA PHE A 40 9.04 0.60 2.24
C PHE A 40 10.17 1.46 2.81
N LYS A 41 11.01 0.88 3.68
CA LYS A 41 12.17 1.59 4.28
C LYS A 41 13.21 1.96 3.23
N ASN A 42 13.54 1.02 2.34
CA ASN A 42 14.54 1.23 1.28
C ASN A 42 14.06 2.22 0.22
N ALA A 43 12.76 2.23 -0.08
CA ALA A 43 12.19 3.21 -1.00
C ALA A 43 11.96 4.59 -0.35
N GLY A 44 12.24 4.75 0.95
CA GLY A 44 12.12 6.03 1.63
C GLY A 44 10.68 6.50 1.80
N LEU A 45 9.72 5.56 1.76
CA LEU A 45 8.31 5.91 1.74
C LEU A 45 7.89 6.52 3.08
N LYS A 46 7.13 7.61 3.04
CA LYS A 46 6.60 8.31 4.21
C LYS A 46 5.11 8.07 4.36
N HIS A 47 4.41 7.91 3.25
CA HIS A 47 2.98 7.73 3.23
C HIS A 47 2.61 6.30 3.56
N THR A 48 1.42 6.09 4.12
CA THR A 48 0.90 4.74 4.33
C THR A 48 -0.48 4.64 3.72
N GLY A 49 -0.97 3.41 3.63
CA GLY A 49 -2.29 3.16 3.10
C GLY A 49 -2.43 3.21 1.60
N PHE A 50 -1.41 2.72 0.91
CA PHE A 50 -1.38 2.69 -0.54
C PHE A 50 -2.52 1.87 -1.16
N CYS A 51 -3.02 0.87 -0.45
CA CYS A 51 -4.12 0.02 -0.91
C CYS A 51 -5.40 0.83 -1.16
N THR A 52 -5.66 1.88 -0.38
CA THR A 52 -6.88 2.68 -0.45
C THR A 52 -6.62 4.09 -1.01
N LYS A 53 -5.55 4.74 -0.54
CA LYS A 53 -5.21 6.13 -0.85
C LYS A 53 -4.38 6.31 -2.12
N GLY A 54 -3.94 5.22 -2.74
CA GLY A 54 -3.06 5.26 -3.92
C GLY A 54 -1.58 5.26 -3.54
N SER A 55 -0.73 5.05 -4.56
CA SER A 55 0.73 4.94 -4.39
C SER A 55 1.35 6.19 -3.76
N GLU A 56 2.60 6.09 -3.29
CA GLU A 56 3.30 7.26 -2.75
C GLU A 56 3.34 8.42 -3.74
N ASN A 57 3.60 8.15 -5.02
CA ASN A 57 3.57 9.19 -6.06
C ASN A 57 2.18 9.83 -6.26
N GLU A 58 1.09 9.08 -6.03
CA GLU A 58 -0.26 9.65 -6.10
C GLU A 58 -0.56 10.50 -4.86
N GLN A 59 -0.09 10.08 -3.69
CA GLN A 59 -0.24 10.84 -2.43
C GLN A 59 0.65 12.08 -2.37
N LEU A 60 1.82 12.09 -3.02
CA LEU A 60 2.70 13.24 -3.15
C LEU A 60 2.16 14.33 -4.10
N LYS A 61 1.21 13.98 -4.97
CA LYS A 61 0.61 14.91 -5.95
C LYS A 61 -0.65 15.63 -5.43
N MET A 62 -1.01 15.45 -4.16
CA MET A 62 -2.07 16.20 -3.48
C MET A 62 -1.48 17.38 -2.70
#